data_AF-K8WYV2-F1
#
_entry.id   AF-K8WYV2-F1
#
_cell.length_a   1.000
_cell.length_b   1.000
_cell.length_c   1.000
_cell.angle_alpha   90.00
_cell.angle_beta   90.00
_cell.angle_gamma   90.00
#
_symmetry.space_group_name_H-M   'P 1'
#
loop_
_entity.id
_entity.type
_entity.pdbx_description
1 polymer ?
#
loop_
_entity_poly.entity_id
_entity_poly.type
_entity_poly.pdbx_seq_one_letter_code
_entity_poly.pdbx_strand_id
1 'polypeptide(L)'
;MVDITRRGVLTGAWRRAAPAIRPPWGGNEQHFIENCTRCNVCLAHCEASILISGPGGYPVVDFQQGECIFCYACAAACPEPIFLPQKSQPWDLSISIAQTCLAYKSIECRRCEDSCEPQAISFSPSLVGIYQPKIDLQGCTGCGACVAGCPVSAITLEHENAQ
;
A
#
# COMPACT_ATOMS: atom_id res chain seq x y z
N MET A 1 -1.06 -32.66 -26.11
CA MET A 1 -2.50 -32.55 -26.43
C MET A 1 -3.03 -31.31 -25.72
N VAL A 2 -3.26 -30.27 -26.52
CA VAL A 2 -4.08 -29.06 -26.28
C VAL A 2 -3.81 -28.19 -25.04
N ASP A 3 -3.13 -27.09 -25.36
CA ASP A 3 -3.11 -25.78 -24.70
C ASP A 3 -4.47 -25.35 -24.14
N ILE A 4 -4.53 -25.03 -22.83
CA ILE A 4 -5.73 -24.48 -22.18
C ILE A 4 -5.44 -23.07 -21.67
N THR A 5 -4.85 -22.24 -22.54
CA THR A 5 -4.78 -20.77 -22.40
C THR A 5 -6.13 -20.12 -22.78
N ARG A 6 -7.26 -20.69 -22.33
CA ARG A 6 -8.63 -20.21 -22.65
C ARG A 6 -9.68 -20.53 -21.56
N ARG A 7 -9.29 -20.67 -20.29
CA ARG A 7 -10.25 -20.90 -19.17
C ARG A 7 -10.51 -19.69 -18.27
N GLY A 8 -10.18 -18.48 -18.71
CA GLY A 8 -10.38 -17.25 -17.94
C GLY A 8 -11.63 -16.43 -18.27
N VAL A 9 -12.37 -16.76 -19.34
CA VAL A 9 -13.41 -15.85 -19.89
C VAL A 9 -14.83 -16.20 -19.42
N LEU A 10 -15.07 -17.41 -18.89
CA LEU A 10 -16.42 -17.88 -18.52
C LEU A 10 -16.63 -18.16 -17.04
N THR A 11 -15.57 -18.14 -16.22
CA THR A 11 -15.77 -17.99 -14.78
C THR A 11 -15.82 -16.49 -14.55
N GLY A 12 -16.98 -15.97 -14.16
CA GLY A 12 -17.14 -14.65 -13.55
C GLY A 12 -16.38 -14.60 -12.22
N ALA A 13 -15.08 -14.87 -12.26
CA ALA A 13 -14.10 -14.55 -11.26
C ALA A 13 -13.89 -13.03 -11.35
N TRP A 14 -14.97 -12.30 -11.11
CA TRP A 14 -14.96 -11.20 -10.16
C TRP A 14 -14.42 -11.76 -8.83
N ARG A 15 -13.14 -12.15 -8.81
CA ARG A 15 -12.35 -12.04 -7.60
C ARG A 15 -12.54 -10.58 -7.25
N ARG A 16 -13.24 -10.32 -6.15
CA ARG A 16 -13.28 -9.00 -5.52
C ARG A 16 -11.84 -8.50 -5.61
N ALA A 17 -11.60 -7.54 -6.50
CA ALA A 17 -10.28 -6.98 -6.62
C ALA A 17 -9.96 -6.50 -5.21
N ALA A 18 -8.82 -6.92 -4.67
CA ALA A 18 -8.39 -6.45 -3.36
C ALA A 18 -8.54 -4.92 -3.36
N PRO A 19 -9.06 -4.31 -2.26
CA PRO A 19 -9.29 -2.87 -2.21
C PRO A 19 -8.01 -2.17 -2.65
N ALA A 20 -8.09 -1.47 -3.78
CA ALA A 20 -6.92 -0.91 -4.42
C ALA A 20 -6.56 0.38 -3.70
N ILE A 21 -5.32 0.49 -3.22
CA ILE A 21 -4.85 1.68 -2.54
C ILE A 21 -4.65 2.78 -3.58
N ARG A 22 -5.37 3.88 -3.42
CA ARG A 22 -5.26 5.04 -4.31
C ARG A 22 -4.02 5.86 -3.99
N PRO A 23 -3.54 6.68 -4.94
CA PRO A 23 -2.45 7.59 -4.67
C PRO A 23 -2.78 8.51 -3.49
N PRO A 24 -1.77 9.03 -2.78
CA PRO A 24 -1.99 9.89 -1.62
C PRO A 24 -2.76 11.14 -2.03
N TRP A 25 -3.56 11.66 -1.11
CA TRP A 25 -4.52 12.75 -1.26
C TRP A 25 -5.67 12.46 -2.22
N GLY A 26 -5.86 11.22 -2.69
CA GLY A 26 -6.94 10.84 -3.61
C GLY A 26 -8.36 10.92 -3.03
N GLY A 27 -8.51 11.24 -1.75
CA GLY A 27 -9.80 11.43 -1.11
C GLY A 27 -10.65 10.16 -1.07
N ASN A 28 -11.96 10.31 -1.29
CA ASN A 28 -12.92 9.21 -1.28
C ASN A 28 -12.89 8.45 -2.63
N GLU A 29 -12.97 7.12 -2.57
CA GLU A 29 -12.97 6.23 -3.74
C GLU A 29 -14.03 6.60 -4.80
N GLN A 30 -15.25 6.94 -4.38
CA GLN A 30 -16.32 7.34 -5.31
C GLN A 30 -15.96 8.62 -6.05
N HIS A 31 -15.51 9.65 -5.34
CA HIS A 31 -15.06 10.90 -5.94
C HIS A 31 -13.90 10.67 -6.91
N PHE A 32 -12.94 9.81 -6.52
CA PHE A 32 -11.81 9.45 -7.35
C PHE A 32 -12.23 8.76 -8.66
N ILE A 33 -13.13 7.78 -8.58
CA ILE A 33 -13.62 7.04 -9.75
C ILE A 33 -14.39 7.93 -10.72
N GLU A 34 -15.22 8.83 -10.20
CA GLU A 34 -16.07 9.73 -11.00
C GLU A 34 -15.27 10.80 -11.75
N ASN A 35 -14.17 11.29 -11.17
CA ASN A 35 -13.43 12.43 -11.70
C ASN A 35 -12.09 12.05 -12.34
N CYS A 36 -11.52 10.88 -12.05
CA CYS A 36 -10.27 10.45 -12.67
C CYS A 36 -10.48 10.05 -14.14
N THR A 37 -9.85 10.80 -15.05
CA THR A 37 -9.88 10.56 -16.50
C THR A 37 -8.96 9.42 -16.96
N ARG A 38 -8.24 8.76 -16.05
CA ARG A 38 -7.32 7.63 -16.35
C ARG A 38 -6.22 8.02 -17.35
N CYS A 39 -5.80 9.27 -17.33
CA CYS A 39 -4.77 9.81 -18.22
C CYS A 39 -3.35 9.32 -17.89
N ASN A 40 -3.14 8.68 -16.72
CA ASN A 40 -1.86 8.18 -16.23
C ASN A 40 -0.75 9.22 -16.05
N VAL A 41 -1.07 10.53 -16.07
CA VAL A 41 -0.08 11.60 -15.83
C VAL A 41 0.57 11.47 -14.45
N CYS A 42 -0.20 11.06 -13.43
CA CYS A 42 0.29 10.86 -12.07
C CYS A 42 1.35 9.74 -11.96
N LEU A 43 1.26 8.69 -12.80
CA LEU A 43 2.23 7.60 -12.83
C LEU A 43 3.59 8.10 -13.31
N ALA A 44 3.61 8.92 -14.36
CA ALA A 44 4.85 9.46 -14.93
C ALA A 44 5.58 10.44 -14.01
N HIS A 45 4.88 11.03 -13.04
CA HIS A 45 5.43 12.00 -12.09
C HIS A 45 5.64 11.41 -10.69
N CYS A 46 5.41 10.11 -10.50
CA CYS A 46 5.71 9.45 -9.24
C CYS A 46 7.23 9.26 -9.10
N GLU A 47 7.88 10.12 -8.32
CA GLU A 47 9.33 10.05 -8.08
C GLU A 47 9.78 8.69 -7.51
N ALA A 48 8.95 8.10 -6.64
CA ALA A 48 9.20 6.78 -6.05
C ALA A 48 8.85 5.60 -6.99
N SER A 49 8.24 5.87 -8.15
CA SER A 49 7.82 4.84 -9.12
C SER A 49 6.92 3.73 -8.56
N ILE A 50 6.11 4.03 -7.55
CA ILE A 50 5.20 3.05 -6.91
C ILE A 50 3.78 3.04 -7.49
N LEU A 51 3.47 3.97 -8.40
CA LEU A 51 2.14 4.03 -9.01
C LEU A 51 2.08 3.17 -10.27
N ILE A 52 1.09 2.29 -10.34
CA ILE A 52 0.81 1.44 -11.49
C ILE A 52 -0.62 1.62 -12.00
N SER A 53 -0.85 1.23 -13.24
CA SER A 53 -2.21 1.20 -13.80
C SER A 53 -2.90 -0.07 -13.32
N GLY A 54 -3.84 0.09 -12.40
CA GLY A 54 -4.60 -1.02 -11.83
C GLY A 54 -5.80 -1.44 -12.69
N PRO A 55 -6.64 -2.34 -12.16
CA PRO A 55 -7.86 -2.76 -12.82
C PRO A 55 -8.76 -1.57 -13.19
N GLY A 56 -9.31 -1.58 -14.40
CA GLY A 56 -10.14 -0.48 -14.90
C GLY A 56 -9.35 0.76 -15.35
N GLY A 57 -8.01 0.71 -15.35
CA GLY A 57 -7.14 1.80 -15.80
C GLY A 57 -6.95 2.91 -14.77
N TYR A 58 -7.43 2.73 -13.54
CA TYR A 58 -7.23 3.68 -12.47
C TYR A 58 -5.84 3.49 -11.82
N PRO A 59 -5.16 4.57 -11.42
CA PRO A 59 -3.89 4.48 -10.70
C PRO A 59 -4.07 3.77 -9.35
N VAL A 60 -3.10 2.91 -9.03
CA VAL A 60 -3.03 2.13 -7.78
C VAL A 60 -1.60 2.17 -7.27
N VAL A 61 -1.43 2.22 -5.95
CA VAL A 61 -0.13 2.14 -5.29
C VAL A 61 0.29 0.68 -5.15
N ASP A 62 1.53 0.38 -5.55
CA ASP A 62 2.18 -0.90 -5.38
C ASP A 62 3.41 -0.77 -4.47
N PHE A 63 3.21 -1.14 -3.21
CA PHE A 63 4.27 -1.13 -2.19
C PHE A 63 5.32 -2.24 -2.36
N GLN A 64 5.20 -3.12 -3.36
CA GLN A 64 6.30 -4.05 -3.69
C GLN A 64 7.44 -3.34 -4.42
N GLN A 65 7.16 -2.20 -5.06
CA GLN A 65 8.15 -1.44 -5.83
C GLN A 65 8.92 -0.41 -4.99
N GLY A 66 8.36 -0.03 -3.84
CA GLY A 66 8.96 0.96 -2.95
C GLY A 66 7.96 1.56 -1.98
N GLU A 67 8.20 2.81 -1.60
CA GLU A 67 7.42 3.54 -0.60
C GLU A 67 6.98 4.91 -1.13
N CYS A 68 5.92 5.45 -0.54
CA CYS A 68 5.51 6.81 -0.80
C CYS A 68 6.33 7.79 0.05
N ILE A 69 7.12 8.63 -0.60
CA ILE A 69 7.90 9.70 0.04
C ILE A 69 7.12 11.00 0.27
N PHE A 70 5.81 11.00 -0.01
CA PHE A 70 4.90 12.15 0.16
C PHE A 70 5.36 13.45 -0.53
N CYS A 71 6.02 13.36 -1.69
CA CYS A 71 6.52 14.52 -2.44
C CYS A 71 5.43 15.35 -3.15
N TYR A 72 4.18 14.87 -3.18
CA TYR A 72 3.03 15.52 -3.82
C TYR A 72 3.12 15.69 -5.36
N ALA A 73 4.19 15.23 -6.00
CA ALA A 73 4.39 15.37 -7.46
C ALA A 73 3.26 14.75 -8.29
N CYS A 74 2.72 13.60 -7.88
CA CYS A 74 1.60 12.95 -8.56
C CYS A 74 0.30 13.75 -8.49
N ALA A 75 0.05 14.44 -7.38
CA ALA A 75 -1.13 15.27 -7.17
C ALA A 75 -0.99 16.61 -7.91
N ALA A 76 0.20 17.22 -7.86
CA ALA A 76 0.50 18.47 -8.55
C ALA A 76 0.42 18.36 -10.08
N ALA A 77 0.81 17.20 -10.64
CA ALA A 77 0.77 16.97 -12.08
C ALA A 77 -0.63 16.62 -12.62
N CYS A 78 -1.61 16.34 -11.74
CA CYS A 78 -2.92 15.91 -12.17
C CYS A 78 -3.71 17.08 -12.80
N PRO A 79 -4.24 16.92 -14.03
CA PRO A 79 -5.06 17.97 -14.65
C PRO A 79 -6.45 18.09 -14.02
N GLU A 80 -6.92 17.04 -13.34
CA GLU A 80 -8.25 16.99 -12.74
C GLU A 80 -8.19 17.36 -11.25
N PRO A 81 -9.22 18.05 -10.71
CA PRO A 81 -9.27 18.47 -9.31
C PRO A 81 -9.68 17.31 -8.37
N ILE A 82 -8.99 16.17 -8.46
CA ILE A 82 -9.30 14.95 -7.69
C ILE A 82 -8.50 14.83 -6.39
N PHE A 83 -7.37 15.54 -6.31
CA PHE A 83 -6.47 15.46 -5.16
C PHE A 83 -6.78 16.56 -4.15
N LEU A 84 -6.78 16.17 -2.87
CA LEU A 84 -6.87 17.09 -1.75
C LEU A 84 -5.55 17.89 -1.60
N PRO A 85 -5.58 19.08 -0.95
CA PRO A 85 -4.38 19.87 -0.73
C PRO A 85 -3.32 19.11 0.08
N GLN A 86 -2.03 19.33 -0.23
CA GLN A 86 -0.89 18.67 0.44
C GLN A 86 -0.91 18.73 1.99
N LYS A 87 -1.54 19.76 2.56
CA LYS A 87 -1.67 19.94 4.02
C LYS A 87 -2.69 19.00 4.67
N SER A 88 -3.58 18.37 3.90
CA SER A 88 -4.51 17.39 4.42
C SER A 88 -3.81 16.05 4.65
N GLN A 89 -4.49 15.16 5.38
CA GLN A 89 -4.04 13.79 5.54
C GLN A 89 -3.89 13.11 4.16
N PRO A 90 -2.76 12.42 3.88
CA PRO A 90 -2.54 11.75 2.60
C PRO A 90 -3.53 10.62 2.36
N TRP A 91 -3.80 9.80 3.38
CA TRP A 91 -4.75 8.70 3.32
C TRP A 91 -5.02 8.18 4.73
N ASP A 92 -6.02 7.31 4.83
CA ASP A 92 -6.35 6.57 6.03
C ASP A 92 -6.05 5.09 5.79
N LEU A 93 -4.78 4.72 6.01
CA LEU A 93 -4.27 3.36 5.84
C LEU A 93 -3.88 2.79 7.20
N SER A 94 -4.34 1.58 7.47
CA SER A 94 -3.94 0.76 8.60
C SER A 94 -2.97 -0.32 8.17
N ILE A 95 -2.07 -0.67 9.06
CA ILE A 95 -1.02 -1.65 8.85
C ILE A 95 -1.33 -2.93 9.64
N SER A 96 -1.09 -4.08 9.03
CA SER A 96 -1.20 -5.38 9.70
C SER A 96 0.03 -6.24 9.46
N ILE A 97 0.35 -7.10 10.44
CA ILE A 97 1.44 -8.09 10.36
C ILE A 97 0.85 -9.49 10.47
N ALA A 98 1.04 -10.30 9.44
CA ALA A 98 0.56 -11.66 9.35
C ALA A 98 1.39 -12.64 10.21
N GLN A 99 0.79 -13.80 10.51
CA GLN A 99 1.42 -14.91 11.25
C GLN A 99 2.62 -15.54 10.52
N THR A 100 2.82 -15.19 9.25
CA THR A 100 3.99 -15.59 8.46
C THR A 100 5.26 -14.84 8.84
N CYS A 101 5.17 -13.78 9.65
CA CYS A 101 6.31 -13.00 10.13
C CYS A 101 7.37 -13.88 10.80
N LEU A 102 8.64 -13.62 10.46
CA LEU A 102 9.78 -14.37 10.98
C LEU A 102 9.92 -14.25 12.50
N ALA A 103 9.61 -13.09 13.07
CA ALA A 103 9.66 -12.87 14.53
C ALA A 103 8.66 -13.76 15.29
N TYR A 104 7.45 -13.98 14.73
CA TYR A 104 6.49 -14.93 15.30
C TYR A 104 6.97 -16.38 15.19
N LYS A 105 7.85 -16.67 14.22
CA LYS A 105 8.48 -17.98 14.03
C LYS A 105 9.83 -18.11 14.74
N SER A 106 10.11 -17.26 15.72
CA SER A 106 11.35 -17.31 16.50
C SER A 106 12.63 -17.10 15.66
N ILE A 107 12.54 -16.28 14.62
CA ILE A 107 13.69 -15.86 13.81
C ILE A 107 13.87 -14.35 13.97
N GLU A 108 15.07 -13.93 14.37
CA GLU A 108 15.39 -12.51 14.56
C GLU A 108 15.32 -11.75 13.23
N CYS A 109 14.41 -10.78 13.14
CA CYS A 109 14.24 -9.91 11.99
C CYS A 109 13.68 -8.57 12.46
N ARG A 110 14.38 -7.47 12.20
CA ARG A 110 13.98 -6.10 12.55
C ARG A 110 13.80 -5.18 11.35
N ARG A 111 13.75 -5.77 10.16
CA ARG A 111 13.80 -5.03 8.90
C ARG A 111 12.71 -3.95 8.77
N CYS A 112 11.50 -4.23 9.26
CA CYS A 112 10.42 -3.26 9.24
C CYS A 112 10.58 -2.13 10.26
N GLU A 113 11.26 -2.35 11.38
CA GLU A 113 11.63 -1.30 12.34
C GLU A 113 12.71 -0.40 11.71
N ASP A 114 13.75 -0.98 11.11
CA ASP A 114 14.82 -0.23 10.44
C ASP A 114 14.32 0.64 9.28
N SER A 115 13.35 0.15 8.51
CA SER A 115 12.76 0.89 7.38
C SER A 115 11.69 1.90 7.81
N CYS A 116 11.23 1.88 9.06
CA CYS A 116 10.16 2.77 9.51
C CYS A 116 10.72 4.10 10.00
N GLU A 117 10.89 5.06 9.08
CA GLU A 117 11.30 6.43 9.43
C GLU A 117 10.47 7.09 10.55
N PRO A 118 9.12 6.99 10.59
CA PRO A 118 8.34 7.55 11.70
C PRO A 118 8.45 6.75 13.00
N GLN A 119 9.21 5.66 13.03
CA GLN A 119 9.40 4.78 14.20
C GLN A 119 8.09 4.20 14.77
N ALA A 120 7.08 4.04 13.90
CA ALA A 120 5.80 3.45 14.26
C ALA A 120 5.87 1.95 14.54
N ILE A 121 6.94 1.27 14.12
CA ILE A 121 7.16 -0.15 14.38
C ILE A 121 8.35 -0.27 15.33
N SER A 122 8.14 -0.95 16.46
CA SER A 122 9.18 -1.21 17.45
C SER A 122 9.19 -2.67 17.86
N PHE A 123 10.38 -3.19 18.16
CA PHE A 123 10.52 -4.56 18.66
C PHE A 123 10.67 -4.53 20.18
N SER A 124 9.74 -5.18 20.89
CA SER A 124 9.76 -5.27 22.36
C SER A 124 10.07 -6.69 22.84
N PRO A 125 10.76 -6.88 23.97
CA PRO A 125 11.01 -8.20 24.53
C PRO A 125 9.72 -8.99 24.74
N SER A 126 9.69 -10.26 24.36
CA SER A 126 8.60 -11.17 24.69
C SER A 126 9.04 -12.22 25.71
N LEU A 127 8.06 -12.86 26.37
CA LEU A 127 8.29 -13.96 27.30
C LEU A 127 9.00 -15.17 26.66
N VAL A 128 9.00 -15.26 25.33
CA VAL A 128 9.63 -16.32 24.54
C VAL A 128 11.09 -16.00 24.21
N GLY A 129 11.63 -14.88 24.72
CA GLY A 129 13.03 -14.48 24.56
C GLY A 129 13.36 -13.75 23.26
N ILE A 130 12.48 -13.83 22.25
CA ILE A 130 12.65 -13.14 20.97
C ILE A 130 11.77 -11.90 20.94
N TYR A 131 12.30 -10.81 20.39
CA TYR A 131 11.57 -9.56 20.31
C TYR A 131 10.42 -9.68 19.31
N GLN A 132 9.25 -9.17 19.68
CA GLN A 132 8.06 -9.20 18.85
C GLN A 132 7.73 -7.78 18.34
N PRO A 133 7.25 -7.65 17.09
CA PRO A 133 6.90 -6.36 16.54
C PRO A 133 5.64 -5.82 17.23
N LYS A 134 5.69 -4.54 17.60
CA LYS A 134 4.58 -3.74 18.08
C LYS A 134 4.43 -2.54 17.17
N ILE A 135 3.20 -2.25 16.79
CA ILE A 135 2.86 -1.13 15.91
C ILE A 135 2.15 -0.05 16.73
N ASP A 136 2.63 1.18 16.62
CA ASP A 136 1.88 2.38 16.96
C ASP A 136 1.09 2.84 15.73
N LEU A 137 -0.21 2.57 15.72
CA LEU A 137 -1.10 2.94 14.62
C LEU A 137 -1.21 4.46 14.43
N GLN A 138 -1.02 5.25 15.49
CA GLN A 138 -1.13 6.71 15.41
C GLN A 138 0.11 7.35 14.79
N GLY A 139 1.28 6.72 14.98
CA GLY A 139 2.54 7.16 14.36
C GLY A 139 2.72 6.66 12.92
N CYS A 140 1.90 5.70 12.47
CA CYS A 140 2.04 5.13 11.13
C CYS A 140 1.50 6.09 10.06
N THR A 141 2.35 6.49 9.12
CA THR A 141 1.95 7.36 8.00
C THR A 141 1.35 6.58 6.82
N GLY A 142 1.42 5.25 6.84
CA GLY A 142 1.02 4.41 5.70
C GLY A 142 1.96 4.50 4.49
N CYS A 143 3.21 4.92 4.65
CA CYS A 143 4.15 5.10 3.52
C CYS A 143 4.49 3.80 2.76
N GLY A 144 4.37 2.64 3.40
CA GLY A 144 4.67 1.34 2.79
C GLY A 144 6.12 0.89 2.82
N ALA A 145 7.04 1.67 3.41
CA ALA A 145 8.45 1.31 3.59
C ALA A 145 8.67 -0.11 4.12
N CYS A 146 7.93 -0.46 5.16
CA CYS A 146 7.99 -1.75 5.82
C CYS A 146 7.46 -2.90 4.94
N VAL A 147 6.50 -2.63 4.04
CA VAL A 147 5.95 -3.63 3.10
C VAL A 147 7.01 -4.03 2.09
N ALA A 148 7.64 -3.04 1.44
CA ALA A 148 8.74 -3.24 0.48
C ALA A 148 9.94 -3.96 1.12
N GLY A 149 10.26 -3.61 2.38
CA GLY A 149 11.37 -4.20 3.13
C GLY A 149 11.13 -5.61 3.66
N CYS A 150 9.90 -6.14 3.66
CA CYS A 150 9.59 -7.40 4.31
C CYS A 150 10.01 -8.62 3.45
N PRO A 151 10.98 -9.45 3.89
CA PRO A 151 11.51 -10.55 3.08
C PRO A 151 10.52 -11.71 2.88
N VAL A 152 9.44 -11.75 3.64
CA VAL A 152 8.41 -12.80 3.61
C VAL A 152 7.02 -12.25 3.31
N SER A 153 6.92 -10.98 2.87
CA SER A 153 5.67 -10.30 2.55
C SER A 153 4.58 -10.45 3.62
N ALA A 154 4.99 -10.39 4.91
CA ALA A 154 4.09 -10.56 6.04
C ALA A 154 3.39 -9.26 6.46
N ILE A 155 3.66 -8.13 5.81
CA ILE A 155 3.11 -6.82 6.18
C ILE A 155 2.18 -6.35 5.07
N THR A 156 0.99 -5.90 5.44
CA THR A 156 0.01 -5.32 4.52
C THR A 156 -0.44 -3.95 4.99
N LEU A 157 -0.82 -3.11 4.03
CA LEU A 157 -1.51 -1.85 4.25
C LEU A 157 -2.89 -1.94 3.61
N GLU A 158 -3.91 -1.48 4.32
CA GLU A 158 -5.31 -1.53 3.87
C GLU A 158 -6.05 -0.29 4.40
N HIS A 159 -7.14 0.12 3.75
CA HIS A 159 -7.97 1.19 4.29
C HIS A 159 -8.75 0.70 5.52
N GLU A 160 -8.83 1.51 6.59
CA GLU A 160 -9.62 1.16 7.79
C GLU A 160 -11.10 0.93 7.49
N ASN A 161 -11.59 1.49 6.38
CA ASN A 161 -13.00 1.46 5.97
C ASN A 161 -13.27 0.56 4.74
N ALA A 162 -12.56 -0.57 4.60
CA ALA A 162 -12.84 -1.57 3.56
C ALA A 162 -13.86 -2.65 4.02
N GLN A 163 -14.92 -2.25 4.76
CA GLN A 163 -16.07 -3.10 5.11
C GLN A 163 -17.34 -2.65 4.38
#